data_AF-A0A7W1Q7R4-F1
#
_entry.id   AF-A0A7W1Q7R4-F1
#
_cell.length_a   1.000
_cell.length_b   1.000
_cell.length_c   1.000
_cell.angle_alpha   90.00
_cell.angle_beta   90.00
_cell.angle_gamma   90.00
#
_symmetry.space_group_name_H-M   'P 1'
#
loop_
_entity.id
_entity.type
_entity.pdbx_description
1 polymer ?
#
loop_
_entity_poly.entity_id
_entity_poly.type
_entity_poly.pdbx_seq_one_letter_code
_entity_poly.pdbx_strand_id
1 'polypeptide(L)' 'DAPTDGAFWMKGTLIPLSIAFWDADGRIVAMLDMTPCRAEPCPLYSPGHDYVAALEVNRGALSDRGVRIGDLVRLERG' A
#
# COMPACT_ATOMS: atom_id res chain seq x y z
N ASP A 1 -10.52 -8.00 9.90
CA ASP A 1 -10.77 -6.54 9.89
C ASP A 1 -11.88 -6.21 8.90
N ALA A 2 -12.61 -5.11 9.12
CA ALA A 2 -13.63 -4.64 8.19
C ALA A 2 -12.97 -3.88 7.02
N PRO A 3 -13.50 -3.96 5.78
CA PRO A 3 -12.97 -3.22 4.65
C PRO A 3 -13.00 -1.70 4.87
N THR A 4 -12.05 -0.99 4.27
CA THR A 4 -11.98 0.47 4.22
C THR A 4 -11.38 0.95 2.89
N ASP A 5 -11.70 2.18 2.49
CA ASP A 5 -11.14 2.90 1.34
C ASP A 5 -10.14 4.00 1.77
N GLY A 6 -9.68 3.95 3.02
CA GLY A 6 -8.86 4.99 3.65
C GLY A 6 -7.62 5.40 2.84
N ALA A 7 -7.38 6.70 2.75
CA ALA A 7 -6.20 7.26 2.10
C ALA A 7 -4.99 7.26 3.04
N PHE A 8 -3.80 7.08 2.47
CA PHE A 8 -2.53 7.17 3.17
C PHE A 8 -1.90 8.54 2.98
N TRP A 9 -0.95 8.88 3.85
CA TRP A 9 -0.08 10.04 3.71
C TRP A 9 1.34 9.66 4.09
N MET A 10 2.29 10.52 3.77
CA MET A 10 3.72 10.30 4.04
C MET A 10 4.27 11.31 5.06
N LYS A 11 3.42 11.79 5.98
CA LYS A 11 3.81 12.73 7.02
C LYS A 11 4.73 12.04 8.02
N GLY A 12 5.95 12.56 8.17
CA GLY A 12 6.96 11.97 9.06
C GLY A 12 7.67 10.74 8.49
N THR A 13 7.31 10.25 7.30
CA THR A 13 7.99 9.13 6.64
C THR A 13 9.25 9.63 5.94
N LEU A 14 10.42 9.10 6.29
CA LEU A 14 11.71 9.60 5.80
C LEU A 14 12.17 9.01 4.46
N ILE A 15 11.58 7.87 4.05
CA ILE A 15 11.96 7.14 2.85
C ILE A 15 10.77 6.98 1.89
N PRO A 16 11.00 6.89 0.57
CA PRO A 16 9.95 6.52 -0.38
C PRO A 16 9.49 5.07 -0.16
N LEU A 17 8.18 4.85 -0.25
CA LEU A 17 7.56 3.55 -0.06
C LEU A 17 6.76 3.13 -1.29
N SER A 18 6.67 1.82 -1.52
CA SER A 18 5.62 1.20 -2.32
C SER A 18 4.66 0.51 -1.35
N ILE A 19 3.35 0.70 -1.53
CA ILE A 19 2.34 0.05 -0.70
C ILE A 19 1.45 -0.82 -1.59
N ALA A 20 1.28 -2.09 -1.23
CA ALA A 20 0.28 -2.99 -1.81
C ALA A 20 -0.93 -3.09 -0.89
N PHE A 21 -2.14 -3.00 -1.44
CA PHE A 21 -3.41 -3.10 -0.73
C PHE A 21 -4.17 -4.33 -1.22
N TRP A 22 -4.75 -5.12 -0.31
CA TRP A 22 -5.53 -6.31 -0.69
C TRP A 22 -6.92 -6.37 -0.05
N ASP A 23 -7.85 -6.98 -0.78
CA ASP A 23 -9.24 -7.20 -0.35
C ASP A 23 -9.38 -8.37 0.65
N ALA A 24 -10.62 -8.64 1.08
CA ALA A 24 -10.92 -9.71 2.04
C ALA A 24 -10.55 -11.12 1.54
N ASP A 25 -10.45 -11.33 0.22
CA ASP A 25 -10.03 -12.58 -0.39
C ASP A 25 -8.50 -12.68 -0.53
N GLY A 26 -7.77 -11.67 -0.04
CA GLY A 26 -6.32 -11.60 -0.10
C GLY A 26 -5.79 -11.12 -1.44
N ARG A 27 -6.65 -10.63 -2.35
CA ARG A 27 -6.24 -10.24 -3.69
C ARG A 27 -5.73 -8.80 -3.71
N ILE A 28 -4.54 -8.57 -4.26
CA ILE A 28 -4.01 -7.20 -4.40
C ILE A 28 -4.91 -6.42 -5.35
N VAL A 29 -5.55 -5.37 -4.84
CA VAL A 29 -6.47 -4.51 -5.60
C VAL A 29 -5.81 -3.19 -6.02
N ALA A 30 -4.81 -2.73 -5.29
CA ALA A 30 -4.08 -1.50 -5.60
C ALA A 30 -2.61 -1.60 -5.20
N MET A 31 -1.75 -0.87 -5.93
CA MET A 31 -0.35 -0.67 -5.61
C MET A 31 -0.01 0.80 -5.85
N LEU A 32 0.61 1.46 -4.87
CA LEU A 32 0.96 2.88 -4.94
C LEU A 32 2.41 3.12 -4.55
N ASP A 33 3.12 3.90 -5.35
CA ASP A 33 4.41 4.48 -4.98
C ASP A 33 4.19 5.86 -4.34
N MET A 34 4.76 6.06 -3.16
CA MET A 34 4.57 7.25 -2.36
C MET A 34 5.90 7.90 -2.00
N THR A 35 5.91 9.23 -1.91
CA THR A 35 7.09 10.01 -1.54
C THR A 35 6.90 10.75 -0.23
N PRO A 36 7.96 10.88 0.62
CA PRO A 36 7.95 11.69 1.83
C PRO A 36 7.29 13.04 1.66
N CYS A 37 6.41 13.40 2.59
CA CYS A 37 5.80 14.72 2.63
C CYS A 37 6.86 15.76 3.02
N ARG A 38 7.03 16.81 2.21
CA ARG A 38 8.03 17.87 2.43
C ARG A 38 7.44 19.19 2.92
N ALA A 39 6.13 19.38 2.78
CA ALA A 39 5.42 20.58 3.19
C ALA A 39 3.94 20.25 3.47
N GLU A 40 3.33 21.02 4.37
CA GLU A 40 1.90 20.95 4.64
C GLU A 40 1.09 21.77 3.61
N PRO A 41 -0.12 21.34 3.23
CA PRO A 41 -0.75 20.07 3.63
C PRO A 41 -0.11 18.87 2.92
N CYS A 42 0.06 17.76 3.64
CA CYS A 42 0.59 16.55 3.04
C CYS A 42 -0.37 15.94 1.99
N PRO A 43 0.15 15.44 0.85
CA PRO A 43 -0.66 14.72 -0.13
C PRO A 43 -1.28 13.46 0.47
N LEU A 44 -2.53 13.21 0.11
CA LEU A 44 -3.23 11.95 0.37
C LEU A 44 -3.11 11.03 -0.84
N TYR A 45 -2.86 9.76 -0.59
CA TYR A 45 -2.73 8.70 -1.55
C TYR A 45 -3.88 7.71 -1.32
N SER A 46 -4.94 7.87 -2.10
CA SER A 46 -6.11 6.98 -2.05
C SER A 46 -5.88 5.73 -2.91
N PRO A 47 -6.09 4.51 -2.37
CA PRO A 47 -6.01 3.28 -3.16
C PRO A 47 -7.08 3.20 -4.26
N GLY A 48 -8.22 3.87 -4.06
CA GLY A 48 -9.36 3.82 -4.98
C GLY A 48 -10.15 2.50 -4.92
N HIS A 49 -9.87 1.67 -3.92
CA HIS A 49 -10.47 0.36 -3.70
C HIS A 49 -10.66 0.12 -2.21
N ASP A 50 -11.71 -0.62 -1.84
CA ASP A 50 -11.83 -1.18 -0.50
C ASP A 50 -10.74 -2.24 -0.28
N TYR A 51 -10.08 -2.18 0.86
CA TYR A 51 -9.04 -3.13 1.25
C TYR A 51 -9.18 -3.48 2.74
N VAL A 52 -8.63 -4.63 3.14
CA VAL A 52 -8.62 -5.08 4.55
C VAL A 52 -7.24 -4.94 5.19
N ALA A 53 -6.18 -4.90 4.39
CA ALA A 53 -4.82 -4.66 4.87
C ALA A 53 -3.90 -4.14 3.76
N ALA A 54 -2.74 -3.64 4.19
CA ALA A 54 -1.72 -3.05 3.33
C ALA A 54 -0.31 -3.49 3.77
N LEU A 55 0.60 -3.59 2.80
CA LEU A 55 2.02 -3.92 3.00
C LEU A 55 2.87 -2.75 2.53
N GLU A 56 3.57 -2.10 3.47
CA GLU A 56 4.53 -1.04 3.20
C GLU A 56 5.94 -1.61 3.01
N VAL A 57 6.57 -1.29 1.87
CA VAL A 57 7.96 -1.69 1.56
C VAL A 57 8.72 -0.53 0.93
N ASN A 58 10.05 -0.63 0.87
CA ASN A 58 10.87 0.34 0.15
C ASN A 58 10.39 0.50 -1.30
N ARG A 59 10.35 1.74 -1.81
CA ARG A 59 9.89 2.01 -3.17
C ARG A 59 10.60 1.16 -4.21
N GLY A 60 9.84 0.52 -5.10
CA GLY A 60 10.33 -0.39 -6.14
C GLY A 60 10.40 -1.86 -5.72
N ALA A 61 10.36 -2.17 -4.42
CA ALA A 61 10.53 -3.54 -3.94
C ALA A 61 9.45 -4.51 -4.43
N LEU A 62 8.22 -4.02 -4.68
CA LEU A 62 7.13 -4.82 -5.25
C LEU A 62 7.39 -5.18 -6.71
N SER A 63 7.76 -4.20 -7.55
CA SER A 63 8.07 -4.42 -8.96
C SER A 63 9.31 -5.28 -9.15
N ASP A 64 10.35 -5.07 -8.34
CA ASP A 64 11.59 -5.84 -8.38
C ASP A 64 11.36 -7.33 -8.08
N ARG A 65 10.33 -7.62 -7.27
CA ARG A 65 9.89 -8.99 -6.95
C ARG A 65 8.81 -9.52 -7.88
N GLY A 66 8.40 -8.72 -8.87
CA GLY A 66 7.39 -9.10 -9.86
C GLY A 66 5.96 -9.16 -9.31
N VAL A 67 5.68 -8.55 -8.15
CA VAL A 67 4.34 -8.47 -7.56
C VAL A 67 3.43 -7.59 -8.43
N ARG A 68 2.18 -8.01 -8.61
CA ARG A 68 1.21 -7.37 -9.49
C ARG A 68 -0.16 -7.26 -8.82
N ILE A 69 -0.95 -6.29 -9.31
CA ILE A 69 -2.39 -6.25 -9.03
C ILE A 69 -3.00 -7.59 -9.50
N GLY A 70 -3.79 -8.20 -8.62
CA GLY A 70 -4.42 -9.49 -8.82
C GLY A 70 -3.69 -10.68 -8.19
N ASP A 71 -2.44 -10.52 -7.74
CA ASP A 71 -1.74 -11.55 -6.96
C ASP A 71 -2.43 -11.80 -5.62
N LEU A 72 -2.22 -12.99 -5.05
CA LEU A 72 -2.79 -13.37 -3.75
C LEU A 72 -1.77 -13.21 -2.63
N VAL A 73 -2.19 -12.56 -1.56
CA VAL A 73 -1.45 -12.40 -0.31
C VAL A 73 -1.85 -13.52 0.65
N ARG A 74 -0.84 -14.10 1.30
CA ARG A 74 -1.00 -15.14 2.28
C ARG A 74 -0.18 -14.80 3.51
N LEU A 75 -0.87 -14.61 4.64
CA LEU A 75 -0.25 -14.33 5.91
C LEU A 75 0.04 -15.66 6.61
N GLU A 76 1.30 -16.05 6.60
CA GLU A 76 1.77 -17.24 7.33
C GLU A 76 2.13 -16.84 8.77
N ARG A 77 1.76 -17.67 9.75
CA ARG A 77 2.22 -17.50 11.13
C ARG A 77 3.52 -18.28 11.28
N GLY A 78 4.56 -17.61 11.80
CA GLY A 78 5.83 -18.23 12.18
C GLY A 78 5.73 -19.04 13.47
#